data_AF-A0A6A4ZGF7-F1
#
_entry.id   AF-A0A6A4ZGF7-F1
#
_cell.length_a   1.000
_cell.length_b   1.000
_cell.length_c   1.000
_cell.angle_alpha   90.00
_cell.angle_beta   90.00
_cell.angle_gamma   90.00
#
_symmetry.space_group_name_H-M   'P 1'
#
loop_
_entity.id
_entity.type
_entity.pdbx_description
1 polymer ?
#
loop_
_entity_poly.entity_id
_entity_poly.type
_entity_poly.pdbx_seq_one_letter_code
_entity_poly.pdbx_strand_id
1 'polypeptide(L)'
;MGGGGVKKWLQESKLIIALVFLVLTRCIDRVYNTRITYNYAQYLWYFANIINPVAFQFFCWPVVWYKLYFTKDITPEMKAVPHYKFMVMSFLDMSSNLLGTVPIPHIGGNLSNVLGQVSLPFTMILSRWFLQTQYKRAHVVGAIMVLYGAFVCMIPIFRGDVALNSPDPSVLWILLYVVSCIPSAGANVYKEIGLKDVDLDIWYANAWISFYQVGWGLLTVWTIRLPAFSDPTVAWHDFPSYVEAAHNCFFGTPTTFNGVTSTCGGDIFTTYIQYIVFNIVFNVLMMFVFKEGSSVLFVISSAVCLPLTDILYMVPALAGPLAAQKFTIFDGFALFIIILGMVVYHSEKEEQGVGKDRVLKSPLYASPSVRRLKANIQTRRKKAISTRVVSCGYGAVATEDAV
;
A
#
# COMPACT_ATOMS: atom_id res chain seq x y z
N MET A 1 -36.00 12.12 -7.67
CA MET A 1 -34.93 11.21 -7.20
C MET A 1 -34.68 11.49 -5.72
N GLY A 2 -35.10 10.59 -4.83
CA GLY A 2 -34.96 10.80 -3.38
C GLY A 2 -33.49 10.91 -2.93
N GLY A 3 -33.22 11.65 -1.86
CA GLY A 3 -31.87 11.97 -1.37
C GLY A 3 -30.93 10.78 -1.13
N GLY A 4 -31.46 9.56 -0.98
CA GLY A 4 -30.67 8.33 -0.93
C GLY A 4 -30.01 7.93 -2.27
N GLY A 5 -30.67 8.21 -3.40
CA GLY A 5 -30.13 7.95 -4.74
C GLY A 5 -28.98 8.90 -5.09
N VAL A 6 -29.11 10.18 -4.73
CA VAL A 6 -28.08 11.20 -4.95
C VAL A 6 -26.84 10.92 -4.11
N LYS A 7 -27.00 10.55 -2.82
CA LYS A 7 -25.88 10.21 -1.94
C LYS A 7 -25.10 8.98 -2.42
N LYS A 8 -25.82 7.95 -2.89
CA LYS A 8 -25.22 6.72 -3.43
C LYS A 8 -24.46 6.99 -4.73
N TRP A 9 -25.06 7.75 -5.65
CA TRP A 9 -24.41 8.15 -6.89
C TRP A 9 -23.14 8.96 -6.63
N LEU A 10 -23.20 9.93 -5.70
CA LEU A 10 -22.03 10.71 -5.28
C LEU A 10 -20.91 9.86 -4.68
N GLN A 11 -21.22 8.81 -3.92
CA GLN A 11 -20.21 7.90 -3.38
C GLN A 11 -19.56 7.05 -4.49
N GLU A 12 -20.35 6.52 -5.41
CA GLU A 12 -19.85 5.77 -6.57
C GLU A 12 -18.96 6.66 -7.46
N SER A 13 -19.36 7.91 -7.71
CA SER A 13 -18.54 8.88 -8.44
C SER A 13 -17.22 9.18 -7.74
N LYS A 14 -17.23 9.38 -6.41
CA LYS A 14 -16.00 9.61 -5.63
C LYS A 14 -15.04 8.43 -5.70
N LEU A 15 -15.55 7.21 -5.61
CA LEU A 15 -14.73 6.00 -5.71
C LEU A 15 -14.10 5.88 -7.09
N ILE A 16 -14.86 6.08 -8.17
CA ILE A 16 -14.33 6.04 -9.55
C ILE A 16 -13.25 7.10 -9.75
N ILE A 17 -13.49 8.33 -9.30
CA ILE A 17 -12.49 9.41 -9.37
C ILE A 17 -11.23 9.02 -8.59
N ALA A 18 -11.38 8.50 -7.36
CA ALA A 18 -10.25 8.05 -6.56
C ALA A 18 -9.47 6.92 -7.24
N LEU A 19 -10.14 5.98 -7.92
CA LEU A 19 -9.49 4.91 -8.68
C LEU A 19 -8.70 5.45 -9.87
N VAL A 20 -9.26 6.40 -10.63
CA VAL A 20 -8.55 7.03 -11.76
C VAL A 20 -7.29 7.76 -11.26
N PHE A 21 -7.41 8.57 -10.21
CA PHE A 21 -6.24 9.23 -9.61
C PHE A 21 -5.24 8.22 -9.03
N LEU A 22 -5.72 7.13 -8.43
CA LEU A 22 -4.86 6.07 -7.91
C LEU A 22 -4.04 5.42 -9.02
N VAL A 23 -4.68 5.11 -10.16
CA VAL A 23 -3.98 4.53 -11.31
C VAL A 23 -2.93 5.49 -11.86
N LEU A 24 -3.30 6.77 -12.09
CA LEU A 24 -2.36 7.77 -12.62
C LEU A 24 -1.17 8.01 -11.69
N THR A 25 -1.44 8.21 -10.39
CA THR A 25 -0.39 8.45 -9.39
C THR A 25 0.50 7.22 -9.22
N ARG A 26 -0.06 6.01 -9.27
CA ARG A 26 0.71 4.77 -9.20
C ARG A 26 1.61 4.57 -10.41
N CYS A 27 1.16 4.91 -11.62
CA CYS A 27 2.00 4.81 -12.82
C CYS A 27 3.25 5.71 -12.69
N ILE A 28 3.05 6.96 -12.28
CA ILE A 28 4.16 7.92 -12.10
C ILE A 28 5.08 7.49 -10.95
N ASP A 29 4.50 7.08 -9.82
CA ASP A 29 5.23 6.52 -8.66
C ASP A 29 6.14 5.35 -9.07
N ARG A 30 5.63 4.41 -9.89
CA ARG A 30 6.43 3.28 -10.41
C ARG A 30 7.63 3.75 -11.23
N VAL A 31 7.42 4.66 -12.17
CA VAL A 31 8.50 5.14 -13.06
C VAL A 31 9.61 5.80 -12.25
N TYR A 32 9.25 6.71 -11.33
CA TYR A 32 10.25 7.37 -10.49
C TYR A 32 10.94 6.40 -9.52
N ASN A 33 10.20 5.47 -8.91
CA ASN A 33 10.80 4.47 -8.03
C ASN A 33 11.85 3.63 -8.77
N THR A 34 11.53 3.18 -9.99
CA THR A 34 12.44 2.43 -10.84
C THR A 34 13.69 3.25 -11.20
N ARG A 35 13.51 4.51 -11.60
CA ARG A 35 14.62 5.43 -11.92
C ARG A 35 15.57 5.62 -10.73
N ILE A 36 15.01 5.87 -9.53
CA ILE A 36 15.80 6.04 -8.30
C ILE A 36 16.52 4.73 -7.96
N THR A 37 15.84 3.58 -8.08
CA THR A 37 16.42 2.26 -7.79
C THR A 37 17.64 1.97 -8.67
N TYR A 38 17.61 2.33 -9.95
CA TYR A 38 18.78 2.17 -10.83
C TYR A 38 19.92 3.14 -10.47
N ASN A 39 19.62 4.40 -10.19
CA ASN A 39 20.64 5.41 -9.84
C ASN A 39 21.24 5.21 -8.43
N TYR A 40 20.53 4.49 -7.55
CA TYR A 40 20.87 4.32 -6.13
C TYR A 40 20.99 2.84 -5.73
N ALA A 41 21.36 1.99 -6.69
CA ALA A 41 21.35 0.53 -6.54
C ALA A 41 22.21 0.02 -5.38
N GLN A 42 23.41 0.59 -5.17
CA GLN A 42 24.33 0.21 -4.09
C GLN A 42 23.74 0.43 -2.69
N TYR A 43 22.81 1.38 -2.56
CA TYR A 43 22.23 1.81 -1.30
C TYR A 43 20.73 1.49 -1.21
N LEU A 44 20.27 0.49 -1.98
CA LEU A 44 18.86 0.15 -2.12
C LEU A 44 18.20 -0.23 -0.79
N TRP A 45 18.93 -0.95 0.08
CA TRP A 45 18.44 -1.28 1.42
C TRP A 45 18.13 -0.01 2.23
N TYR A 46 19.04 0.97 2.23
CA TYR A 46 18.88 2.24 2.95
C TYR A 46 17.71 3.05 2.40
N PHE A 47 17.57 3.09 1.07
CA PHE A 47 16.43 3.73 0.41
C PHE A 47 15.08 3.13 0.80
N ALA A 48 14.93 1.81 0.66
CA ALA A 48 13.66 1.12 0.86
C ALA A 48 13.25 1.02 2.34
N ASN A 49 14.20 0.77 3.24
CA ASN A 49 13.91 0.48 4.65
C ASN A 49 13.99 1.70 5.56
N ILE A 50 14.76 2.73 5.19
CA ILE A 50 14.99 3.92 6.03
C ILE A 50 14.40 5.18 5.39
N ILE A 51 14.93 5.59 4.23
CA ILE A 51 14.54 6.86 3.60
C ILE A 51 13.02 6.93 3.37
N ASN A 52 12.43 5.89 2.75
CA ASN A 52 11.01 5.87 2.42
C ASN A 52 10.09 5.90 3.65
N PRO A 53 10.20 4.98 4.63
CA PRO A 53 9.33 5.02 5.81
C PRO A 53 9.50 6.29 6.65
N VAL A 54 10.73 6.81 6.77
CA VAL A 54 11.02 8.06 7.51
C VAL A 54 10.40 9.27 6.81
N ALA A 55 10.54 9.38 5.49
CA ALA A 55 9.92 10.48 4.75
C ALA A 55 8.40 10.40 4.85
N PHE A 56 7.80 9.22 4.67
CA PHE A 56 6.36 9.03 4.82
C PHE A 56 5.87 9.44 6.21
N GLN A 57 6.64 9.09 7.25
CA GLN A 57 6.39 9.51 8.62
C GLN A 57 6.41 11.04 8.80
N PHE A 58 7.39 11.72 8.20
CA PHE A 58 7.51 13.17 8.23
C PHE A 58 6.28 13.88 7.66
N PHE A 59 5.63 13.32 6.63
CA PHE A 59 4.41 13.89 6.06
C PHE A 59 3.13 13.49 6.81
N CYS A 60 3.03 12.26 7.32
CA CYS A 60 1.80 11.80 7.98
C CYS A 60 1.61 12.37 9.39
N TRP A 61 2.66 12.50 10.21
CA TRP A 61 2.50 12.97 11.60
C TRP A 61 1.98 14.39 11.73
N PRO A 62 2.42 15.39 10.94
CA PRO A 62 1.85 16.73 11.00
C PRO A 62 0.33 16.74 10.76
N VAL A 63 -0.15 15.95 9.80
CA VAL A 63 -1.59 15.80 9.53
C VAL A 63 -2.30 15.13 10.72
N VAL A 64 -1.70 14.10 11.31
CA VAL A 64 -2.25 13.42 12.49
C VAL A 64 -2.28 14.35 13.69
N TRP A 65 -1.22 15.08 13.99
CA TRP A 65 -1.18 16.06 15.08
C TRP A 65 -2.24 17.15 14.86
N TYR A 66 -2.35 17.69 13.65
CA TYR A 66 -3.41 18.63 13.32
C TYR A 66 -4.80 18.04 13.61
N LYS A 67 -5.07 16.82 13.16
CA LYS A 67 -6.34 16.13 13.44
C LYS A 67 -6.56 15.77 14.91
N LEU A 68 -5.49 15.56 15.69
CA LEU A 68 -5.59 15.26 17.12
C LEU A 68 -5.89 16.51 17.95
N TYR A 69 -5.32 17.65 17.58
CA TYR A 69 -5.46 18.90 18.31
C TYR A 69 -6.67 19.71 17.87
N PHE A 70 -6.97 19.76 16.56
CA PHE A 70 -7.97 20.68 16.00
C PHE A 70 -9.23 20.00 15.47
N THR A 71 -9.19 18.71 15.12
CA THR A 71 -10.38 17.99 14.64
C THR A 71 -10.81 16.89 15.62
N LYS A 72 -12.05 16.40 15.46
CA LYS A 72 -12.56 15.25 16.22
C LYS A 72 -12.61 13.98 15.37
N ASP A 73 -11.85 13.96 14.27
CA ASP A 73 -11.85 12.86 13.31
C ASP A 73 -11.21 11.60 13.91
N ILE A 74 -10.19 11.77 14.75
CA ILE A 74 -9.52 10.66 15.44
C ILE A 74 -10.22 10.42 16.78
N THR A 75 -11.12 9.45 16.80
CA THR A 75 -11.90 9.12 17.99
C THR A 75 -11.06 8.42 19.06
N PRO A 76 -11.44 8.49 20.35
CA PRO A 76 -10.76 7.74 21.42
C PRO A 76 -10.80 6.22 21.21
N GLU A 77 -11.80 5.71 20.49
CA GLU A 77 -11.91 4.29 20.15
C GLU A 77 -10.78 3.86 19.19
N MET A 78 -10.44 4.70 18.21
CA MET A 78 -9.31 4.47 17.29
C MET A 78 -7.97 4.49 18.01
N LYS A 79 -7.79 5.39 18.99
CA LYS A 79 -6.55 5.50 19.77
C LYS A 79 -6.31 4.30 20.69
N ALA A 80 -7.40 3.65 21.11
CA ALA A 80 -7.34 2.52 22.01
C ALA A 80 -7.13 1.17 21.29
N VAL A 81 -7.01 1.17 19.96
CA VAL A 81 -6.62 -0.01 19.18
C VAL A 81 -5.22 -0.46 19.62
N PRO A 82 -5.05 -1.74 20.01
CA PRO A 82 -3.74 -2.24 20.43
C PRO A 82 -2.67 -2.08 19.36
N HIS A 83 -1.51 -1.55 19.75
CA HIS A 83 -0.41 -1.26 18.84
C HIS A 83 0.13 -2.46 18.06
N TYR A 84 0.06 -3.67 18.64
CA TYR A 84 0.52 -4.89 17.96
C TYR A 84 -0.20 -5.16 16.62
N LYS A 85 -1.40 -4.61 16.43
CA LYS A 85 -2.13 -4.73 15.15
C LYS A 85 -1.49 -3.89 14.06
N PHE A 86 -1.05 -2.68 14.39
CA PHE A 86 -0.27 -1.86 13.48
C PHE A 86 1.10 -2.49 13.21
N MET A 87 1.71 -3.13 14.23
CA MET A 87 2.96 -3.89 14.05
C MET A 87 2.81 -5.06 13.08
N VAL A 88 1.67 -5.76 13.11
CA VAL A 88 1.38 -6.86 12.16
C VAL A 88 1.16 -6.32 10.75
N MET A 89 0.42 -5.21 10.59
CA MET A 89 0.26 -4.53 9.29
C MET A 89 1.61 -4.15 8.70
N SER A 90 2.47 -3.49 9.49
CA SER A 90 3.79 -3.06 9.05
C SER A 90 4.72 -4.24 8.76
N PHE A 91 4.61 -5.33 9.53
CA PHE A 91 5.41 -6.55 9.31
C PHE A 91 5.09 -7.18 7.96
N LEU A 92 3.81 -7.30 7.61
CA LEU A 92 3.39 -7.84 6.31
C LEU A 92 3.83 -6.94 5.15
N ASP A 93 3.68 -5.61 5.28
CA ASP A 93 4.20 -4.66 4.29
C ASP A 93 5.72 -4.79 4.11
N MET A 94 6.47 -4.82 5.22
CA MET A 94 7.93 -4.86 5.17
C MET A 94 8.43 -6.22 4.65
N SER A 95 7.76 -7.32 5.01
CA SER A 95 8.07 -8.65 4.47
C SER A 95 7.83 -8.70 2.95
N SER A 96 6.73 -8.10 2.47
CA SER A 96 6.46 -8.00 1.05
C SER A 96 7.49 -7.13 0.33
N ASN A 97 7.86 -5.98 0.91
CA ASN A 97 8.87 -5.10 0.36
C ASN A 97 10.24 -5.80 0.29
N LEU A 98 10.66 -6.45 1.38
CA LEU A 98 11.94 -7.15 1.45
C LEU A 98 12.01 -8.29 0.43
N LEU A 99 11.02 -9.19 0.43
CA LEU A 99 10.99 -10.35 -0.47
C LEU A 99 10.75 -9.96 -1.93
N GLY A 100 10.05 -8.85 -2.16
CA GLY A 100 9.72 -8.34 -3.49
C GLY A 100 10.81 -7.49 -4.11
N THR A 101 11.63 -6.80 -3.32
CA THR A 101 12.69 -5.91 -3.84
C THR A 101 13.92 -6.68 -4.29
N VAL A 102 14.27 -7.77 -3.60
CA VAL A 102 15.45 -8.61 -3.91
C VAL A 102 15.45 -9.14 -5.35
N PRO A 103 14.35 -9.70 -5.86
CA PRO A 103 14.35 -10.28 -7.20
C PRO A 103 14.41 -9.23 -8.31
N ILE A 104 13.99 -7.98 -8.06
CA ILE A 104 13.77 -6.95 -9.09
C ILE A 104 15.00 -6.72 -9.98
N PRO A 105 16.22 -6.55 -9.44
CA PRO A 105 17.41 -6.38 -10.28
C PRO A 105 17.74 -7.59 -11.17
N HIS A 106 17.31 -8.79 -10.78
CA HIS A 106 17.59 -10.03 -11.52
C HIS A 106 16.51 -10.34 -12.57
N ILE A 107 15.23 -10.24 -12.19
CA ILE A 107 14.09 -10.54 -13.06
C ILE A 107 13.70 -9.36 -13.95
N GLY A 108 14.08 -8.14 -13.56
CA GLY A 108 13.74 -6.90 -14.25
C GLY A 108 12.37 -6.32 -13.88
N GLY A 109 12.23 -5.01 -14.10
CA GLY A 109 11.03 -4.24 -13.74
C GLY A 109 9.73 -4.78 -14.36
N ASN A 110 9.75 -5.20 -15.62
CA ASN A 110 8.53 -5.62 -16.34
C ASN A 110 8.00 -6.95 -15.83
N LEU A 111 8.90 -7.92 -15.69
CA LEU A 111 8.61 -9.22 -15.11
C LEU A 111 8.11 -9.07 -13.66
N SER A 112 8.74 -8.22 -12.85
CA SER A 112 8.30 -7.95 -11.46
C SER A 112 6.89 -7.34 -11.40
N ASN A 113 6.58 -6.41 -12.30
CA ASN A 113 5.28 -5.74 -12.37
C ASN A 113 4.16 -6.73 -12.72
N VAL A 114 4.40 -7.62 -13.68
CA VAL A 114 3.44 -8.68 -14.04
C VAL A 114 3.30 -9.72 -12.93
N LEU A 115 4.40 -10.22 -12.36
CA LEU A 115 4.35 -11.16 -11.24
C LEU A 115 3.61 -10.57 -10.04
N GLY A 116 3.63 -9.24 -9.88
CA GLY A 116 2.85 -8.52 -8.87
C GLY A 116 1.34 -8.76 -9.01
N GLN A 117 0.84 -9.07 -10.20
CA GLN A 117 -0.58 -9.39 -10.42
C GLN A 117 -0.97 -10.76 -9.85
N VAL A 118 0.00 -11.64 -9.58
CA VAL A 118 -0.25 -12.88 -8.84
C VAL A 118 -0.73 -12.59 -7.41
N SER A 119 -0.56 -11.36 -6.90
CA SER A 119 -1.21 -10.93 -5.65
C SER A 119 -2.74 -10.92 -5.71
N LEU A 120 -3.36 -10.83 -6.91
CA LEU A 120 -4.81 -10.80 -7.09
C LEU A 120 -5.51 -12.07 -6.56
N PRO A 121 -5.16 -13.29 -7.02
CA PRO A 121 -5.77 -14.52 -6.51
C PRO A 121 -5.52 -14.71 -5.01
N PHE A 122 -4.32 -14.37 -4.51
CA PHE A 122 -4.05 -14.42 -3.06
C PHE A 122 -4.97 -13.45 -2.29
N THR A 123 -5.17 -12.24 -2.79
CA THR A 123 -6.04 -11.23 -2.16
C THR A 123 -7.49 -11.70 -2.18
N MET A 124 -7.96 -12.30 -3.27
CA MET A 124 -9.31 -12.87 -3.34
C MET A 124 -9.52 -14.03 -2.35
N ILE A 125 -8.56 -14.95 -2.25
CA ILE A 125 -8.63 -16.08 -1.32
C ILE A 125 -8.65 -15.58 0.13
N LEU A 126 -7.72 -14.69 0.48
CA LEU A 126 -7.62 -14.13 1.83
C LEU A 126 -8.84 -13.26 2.18
N SER A 127 -9.35 -12.47 1.23
CA SER A 127 -10.59 -11.71 1.42
C SER A 127 -11.80 -12.63 1.62
N ARG A 128 -11.90 -13.74 0.88
CA ARG A 128 -12.96 -14.73 1.12
C ARG A 128 -12.87 -15.34 2.52
N TRP A 129 -11.66 -15.62 2.99
CA TRP A 129 -11.46 -16.27 4.29
C TRP A 129 -11.65 -15.31 5.47
N PHE A 130 -11.07 -14.11 5.42
CA PHE A 130 -11.08 -13.16 6.53
C PHE A 130 -12.24 -12.16 6.50
N LEU A 131 -12.64 -11.68 5.31
CA LEU A 131 -13.73 -10.71 5.16
C LEU A 131 -15.08 -11.38 4.81
N GLN A 132 -15.08 -12.69 4.58
CA GLN A 132 -16.24 -13.47 4.14
C GLN A 132 -16.89 -12.90 2.87
N THR A 133 -16.08 -12.34 1.97
CA THR A 133 -16.55 -11.78 0.69
C THR A 133 -17.09 -12.90 -0.20
N GLN A 134 -18.29 -12.69 -0.74
CA GLN A 134 -18.90 -13.59 -1.70
C GLN A 134 -18.62 -13.10 -3.12
N TYR A 135 -17.90 -13.92 -3.88
CA TYR A 135 -17.61 -13.65 -5.28
C TYR A 135 -18.61 -14.37 -6.19
N LYS A 136 -19.29 -13.59 -7.01
CA LYS A 136 -20.10 -14.05 -8.14
C LYS A 136 -19.24 -14.40 -9.35
N ARG A 137 -19.85 -14.99 -10.38
CA ARG A 137 -19.15 -15.44 -11.60
C ARG A 137 -18.48 -14.27 -12.32
N ALA A 138 -19.11 -13.08 -12.36
CA ALA A 138 -18.53 -11.90 -13.00
C ALA A 138 -17.18 -11.51 -12.39
N HIS A 139 -17.06 -11.58 -11.06
CA HIS A 139 -15.81 -11.28 -10.36
C HIS A 139 -14.68 -12.24 -10.71
N VAL A 140 -14.99 -13.54 -10.81
CA VAL A 140 -14.01 -14.56 -11.17
C VAL A 140 -13.57 -14.40 -12.63
N VAL A 141 -14.51 -14.19 -13.54
CA VAL A 141 -14.21 -13.95 -14.96
C VAL A 141 -13.36 -12.69 -15.13
N GLY A 142 -13.73 -11.59 -14.49
CA GLY A 142 -12.96 -10.34 -14.54
C GLY A 142 -11.53 -10.51 -14.02
N ALA A 143 -11.33 -11.26 -12.93
CA ALA A 143 -10.00 -11.54 -12.40
C ALA A 143 -9.14 -12.41 -13.31
N ILE A 144 -9.74 -13.44 -13.94
CA ILE A 144 -9.06 -14.28 -14.92
C ILE A 144 -8.63 -13.43 -16.12
N MET A 145 -9.48 -12.53 -16.60
CA MET A 145 -9.14 -11.62 -17.70
C MET A 145 -7.99 -10.69 -17.35
N VAL A 146 -8.00 -10.12 -16.14
CA VAL A 146 -6.91 -9.25 -15.67
C VAL A 146 -5.59 -10.01 -15.56
N LEU A 147 -5.60 -11.22 -14.99
CA LEU A 147 -4.42 -12.08 -14.94
C LEU A 147 -3.93 -12.45 -16.35
N TYR A 148 -4.85 -12.81 -17.24
CA TYR A 148 -4.52 -13.13 -18.62
C TYR A 148 -3.87 -11.95 -19.33
N GLY A 149 -4.44 -10.74 -19.24
CA GLY A 149 -3.83 -9.53 -19.80
C GLY A 149 -2.43 -9.26 -19.24
N ALA A 150 -2.23 -9.43 -17.94
CA ALA A 150 -0.91 -9.30 -17.32
C ALA A 150 0.11 -10.31 -17.89
N PHE A 151 -0.29 -11.57 -18.09
CA PHE A 151 0.58 -12.58 -18.71
C PHE A 151 0.85 -12.29 -20.19
N VAL A 152 -0.08 -11.65 -20.92
CA VAL A 152 0.15 -11.29 -22.32
C VAL A 152 1.27 -10.25 -22.47
N CYS A 153 1.40 -9.30 -21.54
CA CYS A 153 2.55 -8.38 -21.49
C CYS A 153 3.91 -9.11 -21.40
N MET A 154 3.95 -10.40 -21.06
CA MET A 154 5.20 -11.18 -20.96
C MET A 154 5.61 -11.86 -22.26
N ILE A 155 4.77 -11.88 -23.29
CA ILE A 155 5.08 -12.58 -24.54
C ILE A 155 6.40 -12.11 -25.17
N PRO A 156 6.74 -10.80 -25.22
CA PRO A 156 8.06 -10.36 -25.70
C PRO A 156 9.22 -10.98 -24.92
N ILE A 157 9.09 -11.06 -23.59
CA ILE A 157 10.09 -11.63 -22.69
C ILE A 157 10.28 -13.13 -22.97
N PHE A 158 9.18 -13.88 -23.14
CA PHE A 158 9.24 -15.30 -23.45
C PHE A 158 9.78 -15.61 -24.86
N ARG A 159 9.73 -14.64 -25.78
CA ARG A 159 10.30 -14.77 -27.12
C ARG A 159 11.81 -14.53 -27.16
N GLY A 160 12.41 -14.13 -26.05
CA GLY A 160 13.84 -13.83 -25.97
C GLY A 160 14.19 -12.48 -26.63
N ASP A 161 13.21 -11.60 -26.83
CA ASP A 161 13.51 -10.21 -27.18
C ASP A 161 14.35 -9.61 -26.04
N VAL A 162 15.42 -8.90 -26.38
CA VAL A 162 16.39 -8.37 -25.40
C VAL A 162 15.67 -7.45 -24.43
N ALA A 163 15.24 -7.99 -23.29
CA ALA A 163 14.75 -7.22 -22.18
C ALA A 163 15.96 -6.50 -21.61
N LEU A 164 16.12 -5.23 -21.99
CA LEU A 164 17.24 -4.34 -21.63
C LEU A 164 17.58 -4.31 -20.13
N ASN A 165 16.73 -4.86 -19.26
CA ASN A 165 16.81 -4.78 -17.80
C ASN A 165 16.52 -6.11 -17.06
N SER A 166 16.69 -7.30 -17.66
CA SER A 166 16.54 -8.59 -16.95
C SER A 166 17.76 -9.50 -17.15
N PRO A 167 18.82 -9.34 -16.33
CA PRO A 167 20.08 -10.05 -16.49
C PRO A 167 19.99 -11.56 -16.25
N ASP A 168 19.15 -11.99 -15.29
CA ASP A 168 19.06 -13.38 -14.83
C ASP A 168 17.65 -13.77 -14.35
N PRO A 169 16.73 -14.20 -15.24
CA PRO A 169 15.41 -14.68 -14.84
C PRO A 169 15.46 -16.12 -14.29
N SER A 170 16.29 -16.37 -13.27
CA SER A 170 16.35 -17.67 -12.60
C SER A 170 15.01 -17.98 -11.93
N VAL A 171 14.59 -19.25 -12.00
CA VAL A 171 13.33 -19.72 -11.38
C VAL A 171 13.25 -19.36 -9.89
N LEU A 172 14.40 -19.36 -9.20
CA LEU A 172 14.49 -18.97 -7.78
C LEU A 172 14.00 -17.54 -7.52
N TRP A 173 14.42 -16.58 -8.34
CA TRP A 173 14.06 -15.17 -8.17
C TRP A 173 12.58 -14.92 -8.46
N ILE A 174 12.06 -15.57 -9.50
CA ILE A 174 10.63 -15.54 -9.83
C ILE A 174 9.80 -16.10 -8.68
N LEU A 175 10.19 -17.25 -8.13
CA LEU A 175 9.48 -17.88 -7.01
C LEU A 175 9.54 -17.00 -5.75
N LEU A 176 10.70 -16.40 -5.46
CA LEU A 176 10.84 -15.48 -4.34
C LEU A 176 9.89 -14.28 -4.47
N TYR A 177 9.75 -13.72 -5.68
CA TYR A 177 8.82 -12.63 -5.93
C TYR A 177 7.36 -13.08 -5.78
N VAL A 178 6.99 -14.27 -6.27
CA VAL A 178 5.63 -14.83 -6.07
C VAL A 178 5.33 -15.03 -4.59
N VAL A 179 6.30 -15.49 -3.80
CA VAL A 179 6.16 -15.60 -2.33
C VAL A 179 5.92 -14.23 -1.70
N SER A 180 6.54 -13.15 -2.20
CA SER A 180 6.31 -11.78 -1.72
C SER A 180 4.86 -11.27 -1.92
N CYS A 181 4.11 -11.85 -2.87
CA CYS A 181 2.71 -11.53 -3.11
C CYS A 181 1.78 -12.00 -1.98
N ILE A 182 2.18 -13.03 -1.21
CA ILE A 182 1.41 -13.56 -0.08
C ILE A 182 1.32 -12.53 1.08
N PRO A 183 2.43 -12.02 1.64
CA PRO A 183 2.36 -10.99 2.67
C PRO A 183 1.78 -9.68 2.11
N SER A 184 1.96 -9.36 0.82
CA SER A 184 1.31 -8.21 0.18
C SER A 184 -0.21 -8.30 0.25
N ALA A 185 -0.76 -9.43 -0.19
CA ALA A 185 -2.20 -9.70 -0.14
C ALA A 185 -2.73 -9.71 1.30
N GLY A 186 -1.96 -10.29 2.23
CA GLY A 186 -2.24 -10.25 3.65
C GLY A 186 -2.33 -8.82 4.20
N ALA A 187 -1.37 -7.96 3.87
CA ALA A 187 -1.36 -6.56 4.30
C ALA A 187 -2.58 -5.79 3.76
N ASN A 188 -2.92 -5.98 2.48
CA ASN A 188 -4.07 -5.32 1.85
C ASN A 188 -5.39 -5.70 2.55
N VAL A 189 -5.62 -7.00 2.77
CA VAL A 189 -6.83 -7.50 3.45
C VAL A 189 -6.85 -7.04 4.92
N TYR A 190 -5.72 -7.07 5.62
CA TYR A 190 -5.65 -6.66 7.02
C TYR A 190 -5.91 -5.15 7.20
N LYS A 191 -5.41 -4.31 6.27
CA LYS A 191 -5.71 -2.88 6.22
C LYS A 191 -7.18 -2.61 5.95
N GLU A 192 -7.80 -3.33 5.01
CA GLU A 192 -9.25 -3.26 4.76
C GLU A 192 -10.06 -3.56 6.03
N ILE A 193 -9.70 -4.62 6.77
CA ILE A 193 -10.35 -4.98 8.03
C ILE A 193 -10.23 -3.84 9.04
N GLY A 194 -9.03 -3.28 9.21
CA GLY A 194 -8.81 -2.15 10.12
C GLY A 194 -9.62 -0.91 9.75
N LEU A 195 -9.67 -0.57 8.47
CA LEU A 195 -10.36 0.62 7.97
C LEU A 195 -11.88 0.48 7.97
N LYS A 196 -12.44 -0.70 7.70
CA LYS A 196 -13.89 -0.90 7.62
C LYS A 196 -14.52 -1.28 8.96
N ASP A 197 -13.89 -2.17 9.72
CA ASP A 197 -14.52 -2.69 10.93
C ASP A 197 -14.32 -1.73 12.12
N VAL A 198 -13.15 -1.09 12.20
CA VAL A 198 -12.81 -0.11 13.27
C VAL A 198 -13.04 1.34 12.82
N ASP A 199 -13.32 1.54 11.52
CA ASP A 199 -13.46 2.88 10.92
C ASP A 199 -12.20 3.75 11.11
N LEU A 200 -11.01 3.13 11.11
CA LEU A 200 -9.75 3.86 11.35
C LEU A 200 -9.60 5.07 10.41
N ASP A 201 -9.06 6.16 10.95
CA ASP A 201 -8.63 7.29 10.14
C ASP A 201 -7.41 6.91 9.28
N ILE A 202 -7.46 7.29 8.01
CA ILE A 202 -6.47 6.91 6.99
C ILE A 202 -5.08 7.42 7.36
N TRP A 203 -4.97 8.67 7.80
CA TRP A 203 -3.69 9.29 8.15
C TRP A 203 -3.14 8.70 9.45
N TYR A 204 -4.01 8.47 10.43
CA TYR A 204 -3.64 7.83 11.69
C TYR A 204 -3.11 6.41 11.50
N ALA A 205 -3.79 5.58 10.68
CA ALA A 205 -3.33 4.23 10.38
C ALA A 205 -1.99 4.25 9.65
N ASN A 206 -1.86 5.08 8.62
CA ASN A 206 -0.62 5.24 7.84
C ASN A 206 0.56 5.68 8.70
N ALA A 207 0.37 6.65 9.61
CA ALA A 207 1.43 7.13 10.51
C ALA A 207 1.95 6.04 11.46
N TRP A 208 1.07 5.24 12.05
CA TRP A 208 1.49 4.14 12.93
C TRP A 208 2.11 2.98 12.14
N ILE A 209 1.58 2.65 10.97
CA ILE A 209 2.17 1.62 10.11
C ILE A 209 3.59 2.03 9.70
N SER A 210 3.81 3.26 9.23
CA SER A 210 5.15 3.72 8.84
C SER A 210 6.11 3.80 10.02
N PHE A 211 5.64 4.19 11.21
CA PHE A 211 6.44 4.14 12.44
C PHE A 211 6.98 2.74 12.74
N TYR A 212 6.12 1.72 12.69
CA TYR A 212 6.57 0.35 12.90
C TYR A 212 7.36 -0.21 11.70
N GLN A 213 7.12 0.27 10.47
CA GLN A 213 7.95 -0.09 9.31
C GLN A 213 9.40 0.34 9.49
N VAL A 214 9.70 1.51 10.07
CA VAL A 214 11.09 1.89 10.41
C VAL A 214 11.71 0.86 11.36
N GLY A 215 10.96 0.44 12.39
CA GLY A 215 11.42 -0.58 13.33
C GLY A 215 11.71 -1.92 12.66
N TRP A 216 10.79 -2.41 11.81
CA TRP A 216 11.01 -3.64 11.04
C TRP A 216 12.13 -3.50 10.02
N GLY A 217 12.28 -2.33 9.38
CA GLY A 217 13.37 -2.02 8.47
C GLY A 217 14.74 -2.05 9.16
N LEU A 218 14.84 -1.55 10.38
CA LEU A 218 16.07 -1.71 11.18
C LEU A 218 16.35 -3.18 11.55
N LEU A 219 15.30 -3.99 11.75
CA LEU A 219 15.48 -5.42 11.97
C LEU A 219 15.94 -6.18 10.71
N THR A 220 15.82 -5.58 9.51
CA THR A 220 16.35 -6.17 8.27
C THR A 220 17.77 -5.72 7.96
N VAL A 221 18.47 -4.98 8.84
CA VAL A 221 19.87 -4.56 8.61
C VAL A 221 20.77 -5.74 8.24
N TRP A 222 20.56 -6.93 8.82
CA TRP A 222 21.37 -8.11 8.52
C TRP A 222 21.38 -8.49 7.03
N THR A 223 20.40 -8.04 6.23
CA THR A 223 20.33 -8.36 4.81
C THR A 223 21.36 -7.62 3.96
N ILE A 224 21.97 -6.52 4.45
CA ILE A 224 23.09 -5.84 3.75
C ILE A 224 24.33 -6.72 3.57
N ARG A 225 24.39 -7.86 4.27
CA ARG A 225 25.43 -8.89 4.12
C ARG A 225 25.19 -9.81 2.92
N LEU A 226 24.00 -9.74 2.33
CA LEU A 226 23.66 -10.51 1.15
C LEU A 226 23.91 -9.64 -0.10
N PRO A 227 24.63 -10.17 -1.11
CA PRO A 227 24.90 -9.43 -2.35
C PRO A 227 23.63 -8.88 -3.01
N ALA A 228 22.50 -9.54 -2.81
CA ALA A 228 21.23 -9.16 -3.43
C ALA A 228 20.59 -7.88 -2.83
N PHE A 229 21.05 -7.38 -1.67
CA PHE A 229 20.56 -6.14 -1.05
C PHE A 229 21.61 -5.02 -1.03
N SER A 230 22.89 -5.38 -1.10
CA SER A 230 24.00 -4.46 -1.19
C SER A 230 25.13 -5.15 -1.94
N ASP A 231 25.45 -4.62 -3.11
CA ASP A 231 26.62 -5.01 -3.87
C ASP A 231 27.55 -3.80 -4.00
N PRO A 232 28.70 -3.77 -3.30
CA PRO A 232 29.29 -4.85 -2.48
C PRO A 232 28.62 -5.01 -1.10
N THR A 233 28.75 -6.22 -0.52
CA THR A 233 28.23 -6.50 0.83
C THR A 233 28.92 -5.66 1.90
N VAL A 234 28.17 -5.24 2.92
CA VAL A 234 28.66 -4.32 3.97
C VAL A 234 29.11 -5.12 5.19
N ALA A 235 30.33 -4.94 5.71
CA ALA A 235 30.69 -5.53 7.00
C ALA A 235 30.04 -4.77 8.16
N TRP A 236 29.81 -5.45 9.28
CA TRP A 236 29.17 -4.83 10.45
C TRP A 236 29.91 -3.59 10.95
N HIS A 237 31.23 -3.59 10.89
CA HIS A 237 32.05 -2.45 11.27
C HIS A 237 31.95 -1.27 10.29
N ASP A 238 31.66 -1.55 9.02
CA ASP A 238 31.51 -0.55 7.95
C ASP A 238 30.09 0.01 7.86
N PHE A 239 29.15 -0.46 8.69
CA PHE A 239 27.76 0.00 8.64
C PHE A 239 27.62 1.52 8.85
N PRO A 240 28.32 2.17 9.81
CA PRO A 240 28.26 3.63 9.94
C PRO A 240 28.76 4.37 8.68
N SER A 241 29.88 3.93 8.11
CA SER A 241 30.42 4.50 6.87
C SER A 241 29.51 4.25 5.67
N TYR A 242 28.82 3.11 5.63
CA TYR A 242 27.81 2.81 4.61
C TYR A 242 26.63 3.78 4.70
N VAL A 243 26.13 4.06 5.90
CA VAL A 243 25.03 5.02 6.10
C VAL A 243 25.46 6.44 5.71
N GLU A 244 26.67 6.86 6.06
CA GLU A 244 27.23 8.15 5.67
C GLU A 244 27.35 8.26 4.14
N ALA A 245 27.94 7.24 3.50
CA ALA A 245 28.09 7.20 2.04
C ALA A 245 26.72 7.17 1.33
N ALA A 246 25.76 6.39 1.84
CA ALA A 246 24.40 6.36 1.34
C ALA A 246 23.76 7.77 1.43
N HIS A 247 23.87 8.44 2.57
CA HIS A 247 23.31 9.76 2.77
C HIS A 247 23.93 10.80 1.82
N ASN A 248 25.26 10.83 1.72
CA ASN A 248 25.97 11.73 0.81
C ASN A 248 25.61 11.46 -0.66
N CYS A 249 25.49 10.19 -1.04
CA CYS A 249 25.05 9.79 -2.37
C CYS A 249 23.63 10.26 -2.69
N PHE A 250 22.73 10.17 -1.70
CA PHE A 250 21.34 10.58 -1.87
C PHE A 250 21.20 12.07 -2.18
N PHE A 251 22.08 12.90 -1.60
CA PHE A 251 22.17 14.34 -1.86
C PHE A 251 23.06 14.71 -3.05
N GLY A 252 23.49 13.74 -3.85
CA GLY A 252 24.19 14.01 -5.11
C GLY A 252 25.72 14.14 -4.99
N THR A 253 26.30 13.72 -3.86
CA THR A 253 27.75 13.73 -3.69
C THR A 253 28.30 12.39 -4.17
N PRO A 254 29.28 12.35 -5.09
CA PRO A 254 29.93 11.10 -5.48
C PRO A 254 30.54 10.40 -4.26
N THR A 255 30.32 9.08 -4.15
CA THR A 255 30.84 8.29 -3.03
C THR A 255 31.54 7.04 -3.51
N THR A 256 32.59 6.65 -2.79
CA THR A 256 33.30 5.39 -3.00
C THR A 256 33.13 4.54 -1.76
N PHE A 257 32.47 3.39 -1.90
CA PHE A 257 32.30 2.46 -0.79
C PHE A 257 32.72 1.05 -1.23
N ASN A 258 33.62 0.43 -0.46
CA ASN A 258 34.19 -0.90 -0.72
C ASN A 258 34.68 -1.10 -2.17
N GLY A 259 35.37 -0.10 -2.72
CA GLY A 259 35.98 -0.16 -4.06
C GLY A 259 35.03 0.12 -5.22
N VAL A 260 33.74 0.35 -4.96
CA VAL A 260 32.77 0.75 -5.98
C VAL A 260 32.50 2.25 -5.87
N THR A 261 32.77 2.97 -6.97
CA THR A 261 32.51 4.41 -7.09
C THR A 261 31.12 4.62 -7.66
N SER A 262 30.22 5.16 -6.84
CA SER A 262 28.91 5.63 -7.27
C SER A 262 28.99 7.12 -7.58
N THR A 263 28.70 7.50 -8.82
CA THR A 263 28.71 8.91 -9.26
C THR A 263 27.63 9.75 -8.59
N CYS A 264 26.56 9.09 -8.11
CA CYS A 264 25.49 9.69 -7.29
C CYS A 264 25.03 11.02 -7.88
N GLY A 265 24.41 10.99 -9.07
CA GLY A 265 23.98 12.20 -9.76
C GLY A 265 23.12 13.11 -8.87
N GLY A 266 23.33 14.43 -8.97
CA GLY A 266 22.57 15.44 -8.20
C GLY A 266 21.05 15.46 -8.46
N ASP A 267 20.57 14.69 -9.43
CA ASP A 267 19.14 14.56 -9.74
C ASP A 267 18.42 13.54 -8.84
N ILE A 268 19.13 12.71 -8.05
CA ILE A 268 18.52 11.68 -7.18
C ILE A 268 17.57 12.31 -6.17
N PHE A 269 18.04 13.30 -5.38
CA PHE A 269 17.20 13.98 -4.39
C PHE A 269 15.99 14.68 -5.03
N THR A 270 16.20 15.35 -6.17
CA THR A 270 15.12 16.05 -6.87
C THR A 270 14.05 15.08 -7.37
N THR A 271 14.48 13.97 -7.97
CA THR A 271 13.59 12.89 -8.41
C THR A 271 12.86 12.26 -7.21
N TYR A 272 13.54 12.14 -6.07
CA TYR A 272 12.96 11.63 -4.83
C TYR A 272 11.82 12.51 -4.30
N ILE A 273 11.99 13.84 -4.30
CA ILE A 273 10.93 14.75 -3.86
C ILE A 273 9.68 14.62 -4.73
N GLN A 274 9.84 14.44 -6.04
CA GLN A 274 8.72 14.16 -6.93
C GLN A 274 8.09 12.81 -6.61
N TYR A 275 8.91 11.76 -6.49
CA TYR A 275 8.48 10.42 -6.12
C TYR A 275 7.66 10.38 -4.83
N ILE A 276 8.17 10.96 -3.73
CA ILE A 276 7.53 10.83 -2.40
C ILE A 276 6.16 11.51 -2.37
N VAL A 277 5.96 12.60 -3.12
CA VAL A 277 4.65 13.25 -3.25
C VAL A 277 3.65 12.31 -3.91
N PHE A 278 4.00 11.71 -5.05
CA PHE A 278 3.13 10.74 -5.71
C PHE A 278 2.91 9.48 -4.87
N ASN A 279 3.95 9.02 -4.17
CA ASN A 279 3.88 7.87 -3.28
C ASN A 279 2.92 8.08 -2.12
N ILE A 280 2.93 9.26 -1.49
CA ILE A 280 2.00 9.62 -0.42
C ILE A 280 0.57 9.67 -0.94
N VAL A 281 0.35 10.35 -2.07
CA VAL A 281 -0.98 10.42 -2.69
C VAL A 281 -1.48 9.02 -3.02
N PHE A 282 -0.64 8.16 -3.61
CA PHE A 282 -0.96 6.78 -3.90
C PHE A 282 -1.34 5.98 -2.64
N ASN A 283 -0.55 6.04 -1.57
CA ASN A 283 -0.82 5.30 -0.33
C ASN A 283 -2.09 5.79 0.39
N VAL A 284 -2.38 7.09 0.35
CA VAL A 284 -3.61 7.66 0.89
C VAL A 284 -4.82 7.22 0.07
N LEU A 285 -4.73 7.26 -1.27
CA LEU A 285 -5.78 6.79 -2.16
C LEU A 285 -6.01 5.28 -2.01
N MET A 286 -4.95 4.49 -1.84
CA MET A 286 -5.04 3.06 -1.56
C MET A 286 -5.86 2.79 -0.30
N MET A 287 -5.56 3.46 0.81
CA MET A 287 -6.33 3.32 2.04
C MET A 287 -7.77 3.81 1.88
N PHE A 288 -8.01 4.87 1.09
CA PHE A 288 -9.36 5.32 0.76
C PHE A 288 -10.15 4.25 -0.01
N VAL A 289 -9.52 3.62 -1.01
CA VAL A 289 -10.12 2.53 -1.79
C VAL A 289 -10.36 1.29 -0.94
N PHE A 290 -9.48 0.98 0.02
CA PHE A 290 -9.76 -0.09 0.99
C PHE A 290 -10.94 0.23 1.90
N LYS A 291 -11.14 1.50 2.26
CA LYS A 291 -12.21 1.94 3.15
C LYS A 291 -13.58 1.92 2.45
N GLU A 292 -13.68 2.53 1.26
CA GLU A 292 -14.94 2.69 0.51
C GLU A 292 -15.20 1.55 -0.48
N GLY A 293 -14.14 0.91 -0.99
CA GLY A 293 -14.17 -0.15 -2.01
C GLY A 293 -13.82 -1.52 -1.43
N SER A 294 -12.76 -2.16 -1.91
CA SER A 294 -12.22 -3.42 -1.37
C SER A 294 -10.72 -3.53 -1.70
N SER A 295 -10.01 -4.42 -1.00
CA SER A 295 -8.61 -4.73 -1.30
C SER A 295 -8.45 -5.37 -2.67
N VAL A 296 -9.44 -6.16 -3.11
CA VAL A 296 -9.45 -6.79 -4.43
C VAL A 296 -9.66 -5.76 -5.54
N LEU A 297 -10.59 -4.82 -5.34
CA LEU A 297 -10.83 -3.72 -6.27
C LEU A 297 -9.55 -2.89 -6.49
N PHE A 298 -8.79 -2.64 -5.42
CA PHE A 298 -7.49 -1.98 -5.50
C PHE A 298 -6.49 -2.77 -6.35
N VAL A 299 -6.33 -4.08 -6.12
CA VAL A 299 -5.37 -4.89 -6.89
C VAL A 299 -5.75 -4.94 -8.37
N ILE A 300 -7.03 -5.15 -8.69
CA ILE A 300 -7.54 -5.11 -10.07
C ILE A 300 -7.29 -3.74 -10.70
N SER A 301 -7.48 -2.66 -9.96
CA SER A 301 -7.23 -1.31 -10.46
C SER A 301 -5.76 -1.04 -10.70
N SER A 302 -4.88 -1.55 -9.84
CA SER A 302 -3.44 -1.47 -10.03
C SER A 302 -2.93 -2.26 -11.25
N ALA A 303 -3.71 -3.20 -11.77
CA ALA A 303 -3.36 -3.96 -12.98
C ALA A 303 -3.37 -3.09 -14.24
N VAL A 304 -4.31 -2.14 -14.33
CA VAL A 304 -4.38 -1.15 -15.42
C VAL A 304 -3.09 -0.34 -15.50
N CYS A 305 -2.41 -0.16 -14.37
CA CYS A 305 -1.15 0.56 -14.33
C CYS A 305 -0.04 -0.13 -15.13
N LEU A 306 -0.10 -1.44 -15.38
CA LEU A 306 0.98 -2.16 -16.08
C LEU A 306 1.27 -1.57 -17.46
N PRO A 307 0.35 -1.67 -18.44
CA PRO A 307 0.57 -1.12 -19.78
C PRO A 307 0.66 0.41 -19.80
N LEU A 308 0.02 1.11 -18.85
CA LEU A 308 0.15 2.57 -18.75
C LEU A 308 1.54 2.99 -18.30
N THR A 309 2.19 2.22 -17.42
CA THR A 309 3.56 2.50 -17.00
C THR A 309 4.54 2.31 -18.17
N ASP A 310 4.30 1.33 -19.05
CA ASP A 310 5.12 1.11 -20.25
C ASP A 310 5.08 2.31 -21.21
N ILE A 311 3.92 2.95 -21.35
CA ILE A 311 3.79 4.22 -22.10
C ILE A 311 4.60 5.33 -21.42
N LEU A 312 4.54 5.45 -20.09
CA LEU A 312 5.32 6.46 -19.36
C LEU A 312 6.83 6.20 -19.42
N TYR A 313 7.26 4.94 -19.52
CA TYR A 313 8.67 4.60 -19.72
C TYR A 313 9.21 5.06 -21.08
N MET A 314 8.35 5.33 -22.07
CA MET A 314 8.78 5.95 -23.33
C MET A 314 9.12 7.44 -23.20
N VAL A 315 8.72 8.10 -22.10
CA VAL A 315 8.94 9.53 -21.88
C VAL A 315 10.31 9.74 -21.20
N PRO A 316 11.32 10.29 -21.91
CA PRO A 316 12.69 10.38 -21.38
C PRO A 316 12.80 11.25 -20.13
N ALA A 317 11.95 12.28 -20.02
CA ALA A 317 11.92 13.17 -18.85
C ALA A 317 11.51 12.45 -17.56
N LEU A 318 10.63 11.44 -17.66
CA LEU A 318 10.15 10.68 -16.51
C LEU A 318 11.08 9.50 -16.20
N ALA A 319 11.34 8.66 -17.21
CA ALA A 319 12.10 7.42 -17.04
C ALA A 319 13.62 7.63 -16.89
N GLY A 320 14.17 8.68 -17.48
CA GLY A 320 15.62 8.83 -17.59
C GLY A 320 16.24 7.79 -18.54
N PRO A 321 17.58 7.79 -18.68
CA PRO A 321 18.28 6.98 -19.68
C PRO A 321 18.30 5.47 -19.36
N LEU A 322 18.22 5.11 -18.08
CA LEU A 322 18.36 3.72 -17.61
C LEU A 322 17.02 2.96 -17.52
N ALA A 323 15.90 3.67 -17.32
CA ALA A 323 14.58 3.06 -17.19
C ALA A 323 13.72 3.15 -18.45
N ALA A 324 14.26 3.65 -19.57
CA ALA A 324 13.52 3.80 -20.81
C ALA A 324 13.14 2.45 -21.42
N GLN A 325 11.91 2.32 -21.92
CA GLN A 325 11.40 1.08 -22.52
C GLN A 325 10.57 1.35 -23.77
N LYS A 326 10.35 0.30 -24.56
CA LYS A 326 9.53 0.35 -25.77
C LYS A 326 8.16 -0.28 -25.49
N PHE A 327 7.10 0.43 -25.89
CA PHE A 327 5.74 -0.10 -25.89
C PHE A 327 5.52 -1.06 -27.06
N THR A 328 5.01 -2.25 -26.78
CA THR A 328 4.79 -3.31 -27.77
C THR A 328 3.30 -3.45 -28.12
N ILE A 329 3.01 -4.18 -29.20
CA ILE A 329 1.62 -4.50 -29.57
C ILE A 329 0.92 -5.36 -28.51
N PHE A 330 1.69 -6.16 -27.76
CA PHE A 330 1.19 -6.99 -26.67
C PHE A 330 0.71 -6.13 -25.49
N ASP A 331 1.41 -5.01 -25.21
CA ASP A 331 1.03 -4.09 -24.15
C ASP A 331 -0.27 -3.36 -24.47
N GLY A 332 -0.49 -3.00 -25.74
CA GLY A 332 -1.76 -2.44 -26.22
C GLY A 332 -2.92 -3.42 -26.09
N PHE A 333 -2.72 -4.68 -26.46
CA PHE A 333 -3.74 -5.72 -26.31
C PHE A 333 -4.02 -6.06 -24.84
N ALA A 334 -2.99 -6.13 -24.01
CA ALA A 334 -3.10 -6.33 -22.57
C ALA A 334 -3.90 -5.20 -21.90
N LEU A 335 -3.64 -3.94 -22.24
CA LEU A 335 -4.41 -2.78 -21.77
C LEU A 335 -5.90 -2.95 -22.05
N PHE A 336 -6.25 -3.32 -23.28
CA PHE A 336 -7.64 -3.54 -23.66
C PHE A 336 -8.31 -4.64 -22.83
N ILE A 337 -7.66 -5.80 -22.68
CA ILE A 337 -8.21 -6.90 -21.90
C ILE A 337 -8.31 -6.56 -20.41
N ILE A 338 -7.31 -5.90 -19.82
CA ILE A 338 -7.32 -5.54 -18.41
C ILE A 338 -8.46 -4.57 -18.12
N ILE A 339 -8.68 -3.57 -19.00
CA ILE A 339 -9.81 -2.64 -18.89
C ILE A 339 -11.14 -3.41 -19.00
N LEU A 340 -11.27 -4.30 -19.98
CA LEU A 340 -12.48 -5.12 -20.14
C LEU A 340 -12.71 -6.02 -18.90
N GLY A 341 -11.67 -6.63 -18.36
CA GLY A 341 -11.71 -7.45 -17.16
C GLY A 341 -12.12 -6.65 -15.92
N MET A 342 -11.64 -5.41 -15.79
CA MET A 342 -12.09 -4.48 -14.75
C MET A 342 -13.58 -4.14 -14.90
N VAL A 343 -14.05 -3.84 -16.12
CA VAL A 343 -15.47 -3.54 -16.39
C VAL A 343 -16.34 -4.75 -16.05
N VAL A 344 -15.94 -5.96 -16.46
CA VAL A 344 -16.64 -7.21 -16.13
C VAL A 344 -16.64 -7.43 -14.61
N TYR A 345 -15.52 -7.19 -13.94
CA TYR A 345 -15.44 -7.29 -12.48
C TYR A 345 -16.39 -6.33 -11.77
N HIS A 346 -16.53 -5.11 -12.27
CA HIS A 346 -17.38 -4.06 -11.68
C HIS A 346 -18.86 -4.14 -12.08
N SER A 347 -19.20 -4.99 -13.06
CA SER A 347 -20.58 -5.17 -13.52
C SER A 347 -21.51 -5.68 -12.42
N GLU A 348 -20.95 -6.38 -11.43
CA GLU A 348 -21.65 -6.81 -10.23
C GLU A 348 -20.98 -6.21 -8.99
N LYS A 349 -21.74 -6.10 -7.90
CA LYS A 349 -21.20 -5.66 -6.61
C LYS A 349 -20.78 -6.86 -5.78
N GLU A 350 -19.61 -6.74 -5.15
CA GLU A 350 -19.17 -7.68 -4.13
C GLU A 350 -20.17 -7.66 -2.96
N GLU A 351 -20.62 -8.85 -2.56
CA GLU A 351 -21.44 -9.01 -1.36
C GLU A 351 -20.51 -9.38 -0.21
N GLN A 352 -20.26 -8.41 0.67
CA GLN A 352 -19.55 -8.65 1.92
C GLN A 352 -20.56 -9.01 3.02
N GLY A 353 -20.18 -9.91 3.93
CA GLY A 353 -21.04 -10.26 5.07
C GLY A 353 -21.49 -9.02 5.84
N VAL A 354 -22.79 -8.88 6.08
CA VAL A 354 -23.39 -7.70 6.75
C VAL A 354 -23.54 -7.97 8.25
N GLY A 355 -23.10 -7.02 9.09
CA GLY A 355 -23.58 -6.89 10.48
C GLY A 355 -22.66 -7.37 11.60
N LYS A 356 -23.25 -7.59 12.78
CA LYS A 356 -22.60 -7.97 14.05
C LYS A 356 -21.68 -9.19 13.90
N ASP A 357 -22.01 -10.12 13.01
CA ASP A 357 -21.25 -11.35 12.77
C ASP A 357 -19.89 -11.10 12.12
N ARG A 358 -19.78 -10.12 11.21
CA ARG A 358 -18.51 -9.70 10.62
C ARG A 358 -17.60 -9.09 11.68
N VAL A 359 -18.13 -8.17 12.50
CA VAL A 359 -17.37 -7.57 13.61
C VAL A 359 -17.00 -8.60 14.67
N LEU A 360 -17.86 -9.59 14.95
CA LEU A 360 -17.57 -10.65 15.91
C LEU A 360 -16.51 -11.64 15.42
N LYS A 361 -16.48 -11.93 14.10
CA LYS A 361 -15.54 -12.87 13.48
C LYS A 361 -14.27 -12.22 12.94
N SER A 362 -14.25 -10.90 12.78
CA SER A 362 -13.09 -10.14 12.33
C SER A 362 -11.89 -10.42 13.24
N PRO A 363 -10.73 -10.83 12.71
CA PRO A 363 -9.55 -11.14 13.53
C PRO A 363 -9.11 -9.94 14.39
N LEU A 364 -9.40 -8.71 13.95
CA LEU A 364 -9.14 -7.52 14.75
C LEU A 364 -10.04 -7.42 15.99
N TYR A 365 -11.32 -7.77 15.89
CA TYR A 365 -12.28 -7.65 16.99
C TYR A 365 -12.48 -8.95 17.78
N ALA A 366 -12.07 -10.09 17.26
CA ALA A 366 -12.03 -11.36 17.97
C ALA A 366 -11.02 -11.33 19.13
N SER A 367 -10.01 -10.45 19.06
CA SER A 367 -9.01 -10.28 20.12
C SER A 367 -9.66 -9.92 21.47
N PRO A 368 -9.36 -10.65 22.56
CA PRO A 368 -9.95 -10.42 23.88
C PRO A 368 -9.76 -8.99 24.40
N SER A 369 -8.60 -8.39 24.07
CA SER A 369 -8.25 -7.02 24.44
C SER A 369 -9.22 -5.99 23.87
N VAL A 370 -9.60 -6.13 22.60
CA VAL A 370 -10.49 -5.19 21.90
C VAL A 370 -11.95 -5.41 22.28
N ARG A 371 -12.36 -6.66 22.56
CA ARG A 371 -13.69 -6.95 23.14
C ARG A 371 -13.83 -6.34 24.52
N ARG A 372 -12.83 -6.52 25.40
CA ARG A 372 -12.80 -5.90 26.75
C ARG A 372 -12.81 -4.38 26.67
N LEU A 373 -12.03 -3.80 25.77
CA LEU A 373 -12.00 -2.37 25.55
C LEU A 373 -13.37 -1.83 25.10
N LYS A 374 -14.00 -2.45 24.10
CA LYS A 374 -15.33 -2.06 23.62
C LYS A 374 -16.38 -2.22 24.71
N ALA A 375 -16.35 -3.33 25.46
CA ALA A 375 -17.23 -3.54 26.60
C ALA A 375 -17.02 -2.46 27.67
N ASN A 376 -15.79 -2.13 28.03
CA ASN A 376 -15.47 -1.10 29.01
C ASN A 376 -15.92 0.30 28.56
N ILE A 377 -15.75 0.63 27.27
CA ILE A 377 -16.20 1.90 26.70
C ILE A 377 -17.74 1.95 26.63
N GLN A 378 -18.40 0.86 26.25
CA GLN A 378 -19.87 0.76 26.26
C GLN A 378 -20.43 0.88 27.68
N THR A 379 -19.80 0.25 28.66
CA THR A 379 -20.14 0.37 30.08
C THR A 379 -19.94 1.81 30.56
N ARG A 380 -18.82 2.47 30.19
CA ARG A 380 -18.60 3.89 30.49
C ARG A 380 -19.62 4.81 29.83
N ARG A 381 -19.99 4.57 28.56
CA ARG A 381 -21.04 5.32 27.85
C ARG A 381 -22.41 5.13 28.51
N LYS A 382 -22.79 3.89 28.84
CA LYS A 382 -24.03 3.59 29.57
C LYS A 382 -24.04 4.26 30.94
N LYS A 383 -22.92 4.23 31.67
CA LYS A 383 -22.77 4.91 32.95
C LYS A 383 -22.90 6.43 32.80
N ALA A 384 -22.25 7.04 31.81
CA ALA A 384 -22.36 8.47 31.52
C ALA A 384 -23.77 8.91 31.12
N ILE A 385 -24.49 8.10 30.33
CA ILE A 385 -25.89 8.35 29.96
C ILE A 385 -26.79 8.19 31.20
N SER A 386 -26.60 7.14 32.00
CA SER A 386 -27.34 6.92 33.24
C SER A 386 -27.12 8.06 34.24
N THR A 387 -25.89 8.55 34.41
CA THR A 387 -25.59 9.71 35.27
C THR A 387 -26.23 11.00 34.74
N ARG A 388 -26.29 11.21 33.42
CA ARG A 388 -27.01 12.34 32.80
C ARG A 388 -28.52 12.27 32.98
N VAL A 389 -29.10 11.07 32.90
CA VAL A 389 -30.54 10.85 33.14
C VAL A 389 -30.87 11.05 34.61
N VAL A 390 -30.01 10.61 35.53
CA VAL A 390 -30.16 10.84 36.98
C VAL A 390 -30.01 12.32 37.34
N SER A 391 -29.09 13.08 36.70
CA SER A 391 -28.99 14.52 36.95
C SER A 391 -30.14 15.34 36.34
N CYS A 392 -30.80 14.85 35.30
CA CYS A 392 -32.04 15.45 34.78
C CYS A 392 -33.28 15.06 35.59
N GLY A 393 -33.22 14.00 36.40
CA GLY A 393 -34.34 13.49 37.21
C GLY A 393 -34.44 14.10 38.62
N TYR A 394 -33.43 14.87 39.05
CA TYR A 394 -33.39 15.55 40.36
C TYR A 394 -33.18 17.05 40.18
N GLY A 395 -34.20 17.75 39.68
CA GLY A 395 -34.13 19.21 39.56
C GLY A 395 -35.16 19.83 38.64
N ALA A 396 -36.45 19.63 38.92
CA ALA A 396 -37.53 20.52 38.48
C ALA A 396 -38.80 20.26 39.31
N VAL A 397 -38.82 20.75 40.54
CA VAL A 397 -40.06 21.18 41.18
C VAL A 397 -39.90 22.67 41.39
N ALA A 398 -40.58 23.45 40.55
CA ALA A 398 -40.88 24.84 40.80
C ALA A 398 -42.39 24.98 40.57
N THR A 399 -43.14 24.87 41.66
CA THR A 399 -44.50 25.37 41.77
C THR A 399 -44.44 26.50 42.78
N GLU A 400 -44.72 27.72 42.34
CA GLU A 400 -45.35 28.75 43.16
C GLU A 400 -45.98 29.78 42.22
N ASP A 401 -47.32 29.75 42.19
CA ASP A 401 -48.18 30.83 41.71
C ASP A 401 -48.07 32.01 42.70
N ALA A 402 -47.99 33.25 42.21
CA ALA A 402 -48.55 34.44 42.87
C ALA A 402 -48.42 35.72 42.02
N VAL A 403 -49.59 36.25 41.64
CA VAL A 403 -49.97 37.62 41.17
C VAL A 403 -49.63 38.00 39.74
#